data_AF-A0A6P3Z372-F1
#
_entry.id   AF-A0A6P3Z372-F1
#
_cell.length_a   1.000
_cell.length_b   1.000
_cell.length_c   1.000
_cell.angle_alpha   90.00
_cell.angle_beta   90.00
_cell.angle_gamma   90.00
#
_symmetry.space_group_name_H-M   'P 1'
#
loop_
_entity.id
_entity.type
_entity.pdbx_description
1 polymer ?
#
loop_
_entity_poly.entity_id
_entity_poly.type
_entity_poly.pdbx_seq_one_letter_code
_entity_poly.pdbx_strand_id
1 'polypeptide(L)'
;MVRLVRSFVQSILKFVNSVMAMVGLAMILYAVWMICVWQRHTGELPFGGSDYPAPWFIYTFLGLGITLCVITCLGHIAAETANGCCLYLYMFIVFLLLMLEAAVTVDVFLNHDWEEDFPADATGNFNELKNFVRSNFKICKWIGLSIVSVQVSLSLSLSLILIFSLYVHSFLCGHCSLVYIYIYISNFLASI
;
A
#
# COMPACT_ATOMS: atom_id res chain seq x y z
N MET A 1 -24.79 -8.65 -15.95
CA MET A 1 -23.37 -8.98 -15.77
C MET A 1 -22.56 -7.90 -15.04
N VAL A 2 -22.61 -6.62 -15.44
CA VAL A 2 -21.75 -5.54 -14.86
C VAL A 2 -21.83 -5.41 -13.33
N ARG A 3 -23.03 -5.54 -12.73
CA ARG A 3 -23.21 -5.49 -11.26
C ARG A 3 -22.53 -6.66 -10.52
N LEU A 4 -22.52 -7.84 -11.13
CA LEU A 4 -21.96 -9.06 -10.54
C LEU A 4 -20.42 -8.99 -10.53
N VAL A 5 -19.84 -8.51 -11.64
CA VAL A 5 -18.40 -8.24 -11.75
C VAL A 5 -17.96 -7.19 -10.73
N ARG A 6 -18.71 -6.09 -10.57
CA ARG A 6 -18.41 -5.05 -9.57
C ARG A 6 -18.39 -5.60 -8.14
N SER A 7 -19.39 -6.40 -7.78
CA SER A 7 -19.48 -7.02 -6.45
C SER A 7 -18.33 -8.00 -6.20
N PHE A 8 -17.93 -8.77 -7.22
CA PHE A 8 -16.82 -9.70 -7.14
C PHE A 8 -15.49 -8.98 -6.92
N VAL A 9 -15.24 -7.92 -7.70
CA VAL A 9 -14.03 -7.07 -7.56
C VAL A 9 -13.97 -6.40 -6.20
N GLN A 10 -15.08 -5.85 -5.68
CA GLN A 10 -15.14 -5.27 -4.35
C GLN A 10 -14.84 -6.30 -3.25
N SER A 11 -15.32 -7.54 -3.40
CA SER A 11 -15.03 -8.62 -2.45
C SER A 11 -13.55 -8.99 -2.43
N ILE A 12 -12.93 -9.17 -3.60
CA ILE A 12 -11.50 -9.45 -3.71
C ILE A 12 -10.66 -8.31 -3.12
N LEU A 13 -11.00 -7.06 -3.43
CA LEU A 13 -10.27 -5.90 -2.92
C LEU A 13 -10.33 -5.83 -1.39
N LYS A 14 -11.50 -6.09 -0.80
CA LYS A 14 -11.65 -6.18 0.67
C LYS A 14 -10.86 -7.34 1.26
N PHE A 15 -10.85 -8.50 0.60
CA PHE A 15 -10.08 -9.66 1.05
C PHE A 15 -8.57 -9.37 1.05
N VAL A 16 -8.03 -8.85 -0.06
CA VAL A 16 -6.60 -8.50 -0.18
C VAL A 16 -6.21 -7.43 0.85
N ASN A 17 -7.03 -6.39 1.02
CA ASN A 17 -6.77 -5.34 2.02
C ASN A 17 -6.82 -5.88 3.45
N SER A 18 -7.71 -6.85 3.74
CA SER A 18 -7.74 -7.52 5.04
C SER A 18 -6.49 -8.36 5.30
N VAL A 19 -5.98 -9.09 4.31
CA VAL A 19 -4.72 -9.85 4.43
C VAL A 19 -3.55 -8.89 4.71
N MET A 20 -3.47 -7.79 3.96
CA MET A 20 -2.43 -6.78 4.16
C MET A 20 -2.54 -6.10 5.54
N ALA A 21 -3.75 -5.89 6.05
CA ALA A 21 -3.96 -5.34 7.39
C ALA A 21 -3.44 -6.29 8.47
N MET A 22 -3.64 -7.60 8.32
CA MET A 22 -3.06 -8.59 9.23
C MET A 22 -1.53 -8.58 9.20
N VAL A 23 -0.92 -8.44 8.01
CA VAL A 23 0.53 -8.29 7.87
C VAL A 23 1.02 -7.02 8.57
N GLY A 24 0.33 -5.90 8.39
CA GLY A 24 0.64 -4.64 9.09
C GLY A 24 0.56 -4.78 10.61
N LEU A 25 -0.51 -5.40 11.12
CA LEU A 25 -0.67 -5.69 12.56
C LEU A 25 0.44 -6.60 13.08
N ALA A 26 0.80 -7.65 12.34
CA ALA A 26 1.90 -8.54 12.71
C ALA A 26 3.24 -7.78 12.78
N MET A 27 3.51 -6.88 11.84
CA MET A 27 4.71 -6.04 11.88
C MET A 27 4.71 -5.08 13.08
N ILE A 28 3.57 -4.46 13.40
CA ILE A 28 3.45 -3.60 14.59
C ILE A 28 3.69 -4.41 15.86
N LEU A 29 3.03 -5.57 16.01
CA LEU A 29 3.20 -6.44 17.18
C LEU A 29 4.65 -6.91 17.32
N TYR A 30 5.30 -7.28 16.22
CA TYR A 30 6.71 -7.68 16.22
C TYR A 30 7.62 -6.50 16.59
N ALA A 31 7.39 -5.30 16.06
CA ALA A 31 8.16 -4.12 16.42
C ALA A 31 7.98 -3.74 17.90
N VAL A 32 6.76 -3.80 18.42
CA VAL A 32 6.47 -3.57 19.85
C VAL A 32 7.17 -4.63 20.71
N TRP A 33 7.14 -5.89 20.30
CA TRP A 33 7.87 -6.96 21.00
C TRP A 33 9.38 -6.68 21.02
N MET A 34 9.96 -6.24 19.91
CA MET A 34 11.38 -5.84 19.83
C MET A 34 11.69 -4.64 20.75
N ILE A 35 10.81 -3.65 20.86
CA ILE A 35 10.96 -2.52 21.80
C ILE A 35 10.97 -3.04 23.24
N CYS A 36 10.06 -3.93 23.60
CA CYS A 36 10.00 -4.52 24.94
C CYS A 36 11.27 -5.32 25.27
N VAL A 37 11.77 -6.11 24.32
CA VAL A 37 13.03 -6.86 24.46
C VAL A 37 14.21 -5.89 24.65
N TRP A 38 14.28 -4.84 23.84
CA TRP A 38 15.31 -3.81 23.95
C TRP A 38 15.27 -3.13 25.33
N GLN A 39 14.09 -2.69 25.79
CA GLN A 39 13.91 -2.08 27.11
C GLN A 39 14.38 -2.99 28.24
N ARG A 40 14.16 -4.31 28.13
CA ARG A 40 14.59 -5.28 29.14
C ARG A 40 16.11 -5.40 29.22
N HIS A 41 16.81 -5.38 28.09
CA HIS A 41 18.27 -5.46 28.07
C HIS A 41 18.94 -4.16 28.51
N THR A 42 18.35 -3.00 28.21
CA THR A 42 18.90 -1.69 28.58
C THR A 42 18.52 -1.29 30.01
N GLY A 43 17.40 -1.78 30.55
CA GLY A 43 16.86 -1.42 31.87
C GLY A 43 17.50 -2.09 33.09
N GLU A 44 18.36 -3.12 32.92
CA GLU A 44 19.06 -3.76 34.05
C GLU A 44 20.37 -3.05 34.47
N LEU A 45 20.76 -1.96 33.80
CA LEU A 45 21.93 -1.19 34.20
C LEU A 45 21.59 -0.31 35.43
N PRO A 46 22.26 -0.51 36.59
CA PRO A 46 21.86 0.10 37.87
C PRO A 46 22.12 1.61 37.95
N PHE A 47 22.90 2.16 37.01
CA PHE A 47 23.16 3.58 36.82
C PHE A 47 23.40 3.80 35.32
N GLY A 48 22.48 4.42 34.59
CA GLY A 48 22.77 4.74 33.18
C GLY A 48 21.52 5.10 32.40
N GLY A 49 21.25 6.40 32.25
CA GLY A 49 20.55 6.86 31.07
C GLY A 49 21.36 6.39 29.86
N SER A 50 20.81 5.49 29.07
CA SER A 50 21.49 5.07 27.85
C SER A 50 21.38 6.23 26.85
N ASP A 51 22.51 6.87 26.55
CA ASP A 51 22.64 7.87 25.46
C ASP A 51 22.37 7.29 24.05
N TYR A 52 21.91 6.03 23.97
CA TYR A 52 21.67 5.32 22.72
C TYR A 52 20.16 5.21 22.48
N PRO A 53 19.61 5.92 21.48
CA PRO A 53 18.21 5.76 21.08
C PRO A 53 17.97 4.32 20.61
N ALA A 54 16.71 3.87 20.66
CA ALA A 54 16.37 2.55 20.15
C ALA A 54 16.80 2.42 18.67
N PRO A 55 17.20 1.22 18.23
CA PRO A 55 17.70 1.01 16.87
C PRO A 55 16.74 1.54 15.82
N TRP A 56 17.29 2.26 14.84
CA TRP A 56 16.52 2.92 13.78
C TRP A 56 15.60 1.93 13.04
N PHE A 57 16.03 0.68 12.83
CA PHE A 57 15.26 -0.34 12.13
C PHE A 57 13.95 -0.70 12.86
N ILE A 58 13.90 -0.62 14.20
CA ILE A 58 12.68 -0.91 14.96
C ILE A 58 11.59 0.12 14.64
N TYR A 59 11.98 1.40 14.56
CA TYR A 59 11.08 2.48 14.16
C TYR A 59 10.64 2.38 12.70
N THR A 60 11.50 1.91 11.80
CA THR A 60 11.11 1.69 10.40
C THR A 60 10.11 0.55 10.26
N PHE A 61 10.28 -0.58 10.96
CA PHE A 61 9.28 -1.66 10.99
C PHE A 61 7.95 -1.20 11.58
N LEU A 62 7.99 -0.43 12.67
CA LEU A 62 6.80 0.11 13.30
C LEU A 62 6.08 1.09 12.36
N GLY A 63 6.81 2.04 11.77
CA GLY A 63 6.28 3.02 10.84
C GLY A 63 5.70 2.40 9.58
N LEU A 64 6.38 1.39 9.02
CA LEU A 64 5.91 0.62 7.87
C LEU A 64 4.61 -0.13 8.22
N GLY A 65 4.55 -0.78 9.39
CA GLY A 65 3.34 -1.46 9.88
C GLY A 65 2.14 -0.52 10.04
N ILE A 66 2.34 0.63 10.69
CA ILE A 66 1.29 1.65 10.84
C ILE A 66 0.82 2.15 9.48
N THR A 67 1.77 2.44 8.58
CA THR A 67 1.46 2.93 7.23
C THR A 67 0.63 1.90 6.44
N LEU A 68 0.99 0.61 6.48
CA LEU A 68 0.19 -0.45 5.86
C LEU A 68 -1.22 -0.55 6.46
N CYS A 69 -1.36 -0.44 7.78
CA CYS A 69 -2.68 -0.42 8.42
C CYS A 69 -3.53 0.78 7.97
N VAL A 70 -2.95 1.98 7.87
CA VAL A 70 -3.68 3.17 7.38
C VAL A 70 -4.13 2.97 5.93
N ILE A 71 -3.24 2.50 5.05
CA ILE A 71 -3.53 2.32 3.63
C ILE A 71 -4.61 1.26 3.41
N THR A 72 -4.58 0.17 4.18
CA THR A 72 -5.60 -0.88 4.12
C THR A 72 -6.95 -0.41 4.64
N CYS A 73 -6.99 0.38 5.72
CA CYS A 73 -8.22 1.05 6.18
C CYS A 73 -8.81 1.96 5.10
N LEU A 74 -7.99 2.79 4.46
CA LEU A 74 -8.42 3.64 3.34
C LEU A 74 -8.94 2.80 2.17
N GLY A 75 -8.31 1.66 1.86
CA GLY A 75 -8.76 0.71 0.85
C GLY A 75 -10.11 0.07 1.16
N HIS A 76 -10.37 -0.28 2.41
CA HIS A 76 -11.68 -0.78 2.85
C HIS A 76 -12.77 0.29 2.69
N ILE A 77 -12.49 1.52 3.12
CA ILE A 77 -13.40 2.66 2.98
C ILE A 77 -13.66 2.95 1.49
N ALA A 78 -12.64 2.95 0.64
CA ALA A 78 -12.77 3.15 -0.80
C ALA A 78 -13.62 2.05 -1.46
N ALA A 79 -13.43 0.79 -1.06
CA ALA A 79 -14.20 -0.33 -1.57
C ALA A 79 -15.69 -0.29 -1.15
N GLU A 80 -15.99 0.22 0.04
CA GLU A 80 -17.34 0.29 0.60
C GLU A 80 -18.12 1.53 0.17
N THR A 81 -17.49 2.69 0.17
CA THR A 81 -18.17 3.97 -0.12
C THR A 81 -18.54 4.13 -1.59
N ALA A 82 -17.87 3.43 -2.51
CA ALA A 82 -18.02 3.59 -3.96
C ALA A 82 -18.00 5.06 -4.42
N ASN A 83 -17.35 5.94 -3.64
CA ASN A 83 -17.22 7.36 -3.91
C ASN A 83 -15.97 7.60 -4.77
N GLY A 84 -16.12 8.34 -5.87
CA GLY A 84 -15.02 8.62 -6.80
C GLY A 84 -13.83 9.32 -6.13
N CYS A 85 -14.09 10.22 -5.18
CA CYS A 85 -13.03 10.96 -4.47
C CYS A 85 -12.20 10.05 -3.55
N CYS A 86 -12.84 9.20 -2.73
CA CYS A 86 -12.14 8.24 -1.87
C CYS A 86 -11.34 7.21 -2.68
N LEU A 87 -11.89 6.77 -3.82
CA LEU A 87 -11.20 5.88 -4.74
C LEU A 87 -9.97 6.56 -5.36
N TYR A 88 -10.08 7.83 -5.77
CA TYR A 88 -8.95 8.58 -6.34
C TYR A 88 -7.83 8.81 -5.32
N LEU A 89 -8.17 9.19 -4.08
CA LEU A 89 -7.19 9.33 -3.00
C LEU A 89 -6.47 8.01 -2.71
N TYR A 90 -7.23 6.91 -2.61
CA TYR A 90 -6.64 5.58 -2.43
C TYR A 90 -5.69 5.21 -3.57
N MET A 91 -6.10 5.46 -4.82
CA MET A 91 -5.27 5.20 -6.00
C MET A 91 -4.01 6.04 -6.05
N PHE A 92 -4.11 7.32 -5.69
CA PHE A 92 -2.97 8.21 -5.61
C PHE A 92 -1.94 7.72 -4.58
N ILE A 93 -2.39 7.29 -3.39
CA ILE A 93 -1.53 6.73 -2.35
C ILE A 93 -0.86 5.44 -2.83
N VAL A 94 -1.61 4.53 -3.47
CA VAL A 94 -1.05 3.28 -4.03
C VAL A 94 -0.04 3.57 -5.13
N PHE A 95 -0.28 4.56 -5.99
CA PHE A 95 0.67 4.98 -7.02
C PHE A 95 1.97 5.52 -6.41
N LEU A 96 1.89 6.38 -5.38
CA LEU A 96 3.07 6.86 -4.68
C LEU A 96 3.88 5.73 -4.03
N LEU A 97 3.21 4.74 -3.45
CA LEU A 97 3.89 3.55 -2.93
C LEU A 97 4.62 2.77 -4.02
N LEU A 98 4.02 2.60 -5.20
CA LEU A 98 4.68 1.90 -6.32
C LEU A 98 5.91 2.65 -6.82
N MET A 99 5.83 3.99 -6.89
CA MET A 99 6.97 4.81 -7.26
C MET A 99 8.09 4.70 -6.23
N LEU A 100 7.75 4.69 -4.93
CA LEU A 100 8.71 4.50 -3.85
C LEU A 100 9.35 3.10 -3.91
N GLU A 101 8.56 2.05 -4.11
CA GLU A 101 9.05 0.67 -4.22
C GLU A 101 9.95 0.47 -5.45
N ALA A 102 9.59 1.05 -6.59
CA ALA A 102 10.42 1.06 -7.79
C ALA A 102 11.72 1.84 -7.57
N ALA A 103 11.66 3.00 -6.91
CA ALA A 103 12.84 3.79 -6.57
C ALA A 103 13.79 3.01 -5.66
N VAL A 104 13.29 2.39 -4.58
CA VAL A 104 14.10 1.55 -3.69
C VAL A 104 14.67 0.33 -4.42
N THR A 105 13.88 -0.32 -5.28
CA THR A 105 14.36 -1.49 -6.05
C THR A 105 15.48 -1.11 -7.02
N VAL A 106 15.33 0.01 -7.72
CA VAL A 106 16.35 0.53 -8.64
C VAL A 106 17.59 0.95 -7.87
N ASP A 107 17.43 1.60 -6.72
CA ASP A 107 18.55 2.01 -5.86
C ASP A 107 19.35 0.80 -5.35
N VAL A 108 18.68 -0.21 -4.78
CA VAL A 108 19.30 -1.46 -4.34
C VAL A 108 19.95 -2.24 -5.50
N PHE A 109 19.44 -2.12 -6.73
CA PHE A 109 19.99 -2.81 -7.89
C PHE A 109 21.20 -2.08 -8.51
N LEU A 110 21.21 -0.75 -8.48
CA LEU A 110 22.28 0.07 -9.06
C LEU A 110 23.42 0.34 -8.07
N ASN A 111 23.10 0.46 -6.78
CA ASN A 111 24.08 0.70 -5.74
C ASN A 111 24.62 -0.64 -5.23
N HIS A 112 25.84 -1.00 -5.61
CA HIS A 112 26.47 -2.26 -5.17
C HIS A 112 26.73 -2.29 -3.66
N ASP A 113 26.94 -1.12 -3.05
CA ASP A 113 27.32 -0.94 -1.65
C ASP A 113 26.15 -0.45 -0.79
N TRP A 114 24.89 -0.64 -1.24
CA TRP A 114 23.67 -0.22 -0.52
C TRP A 114 23.58 -0.73 0.92
N GLU A 115 24.25 -1.85 1.24
CA GLU A 115 24.31 -2.38 2.61
C GLU A 115 25.14 -1.49 3.56
N GLU A 116 26.06 -0.66 3.05
CA GLU A 116 26.90 0.23 3.84
C GLU A 116 26.20 1.56 4.21
N ASP A 117 25.09 1.90 3.52
CA ASP A 117 24.32 3.12 3.79
C ASP A 117 23.50 3.06 5.09
N PHE A 118 23.40 1.88 5.71
CA PHE A 118 22.66 1.72 6.95
C PHE A 118 23.41 2.29 8.16
N PRO A 119 22.76 3.08 9.01
CA PRO A 119 23.38 3.55 10.24
C PRO A 119 23.77 2.38 11.14
N ALA A 120 24.92 2.52 11.81
CA ALA A 120 25.45 1.51 12.70
C ALA A 120 24.44 1.15 13.81
N ASP A 121 24.18 -0.14 13.99
CA ASP A 121 23.36 -0.67 15.09
C ASP A 121 24.28 -1.10 16.25
N ALA A 122 24.19 -0.40 17.38
CA ALA A 122 24.95 -0.71 18.59
C ALA A 122 24.49 -2.01 19.28
N THR A 123 23.29 -2.52 18.96
CA THR A 123 22.63 -3.63 19.67
C THR A 123 22.97 -5.00 19.07
N GLY A 124 23.40 -5.04 17.81
CA GLY A 124 23.65 -6.29 17.08
C GLY A 124 22.40 -7.02 16.57
N ASN A 125 21.19 -6.60 16.96
CA ASN A 125 19.92 -7.18 16.52
C ASN A 125 19.70 -7.07 15.00
N PHE A 126 20.19 -5.99 14.38
CA PHE A 126 20.13 -5.82 12.93
C PHE A 126 20.96 -6.91 12.21
N ASN A 127 22.07 -7.34 12.80
CA ASN A 127 22.89 -8.42 12.24
C ASN A 127 22.17 -9.76 12.29
N GLU A 128 21.37 -10.02 13.34
CA GLU A 128 20.53 -11.21 13.43
C GLU A 128 19.43 -11.21 12.36
N LEU A 129 18.76 -10.08 12.14
CA LEU A 129 17.80 -9.91 11.05
C LEU A 129 18.46 -10.16 9.69
N LYS A 130 19.65 -9.57 9.46
CA LYS A 130 20.41 -9.78 8.22
C LYS A 130 20.76 -11.25 8.01
N ASN A 131 21.18 -11.94 9.06
CA ASN A 131 21.47 -13.38 9.03
C ASN A 131 20.21 -14.21 8.74
N PHE A 132 19.06 -13.85 9.29
CA PHE A 132 17.79 -14.50 8.98
C PHE A 132 17.38 -14.33 7.51
N VAL A 133 17.44 -13.09 6.99
CA VAL A 133 17.12 -12.78 5.58
C VAL A 133 18.08 -13.50 4.65
N ARG A 134 19.39 -13.50 4.94
CA ARG A 134 20.41 -14.18 4.14
C ARG A 134 20.20 -15.70 4.14
N SER A 135 19.93 -16.28 5.30
CA SER A 135 19.63 -17.72 5.44
C SER A 135 18.38 -18.14 4.65
N ASN A 136 17.39 -17.24 4.56
CA ASN A 136 16.11 -17.49 3.90
C ASN A 136 15.95 -16.73 2.59
N PHE A 137 17.05 -16.33 1.95
CA PHE A 137 17.03 -15.38 0.83
C PHE A 137 16.14 -15.85 -0.33
N LYS A 138 16.15 -17.15 -0.67
CA LYS A 138 15.29 -17.70 -1.72
C LYS A 138 13.81 -17.47 -1.40
N ILE A 139 13.40 -17.76 -0.16
CA ILE A 139 12.01 -17.59 0.29
C ILE A 139 11.65 -16.11 0.31
N CYS A 140 12.52 -15.27 0.88
CA CYS A 140 12.32 -13.82 0.95
C CYS A 140 12.20 -13.18 -0.44
N LYS A 141 13.04 -13.60 -1.40
CA LYS A 141 12.98 -13.16 -2.79
C LYS A 141 11.65 -13.52 -3.45
N TRP A 142 11.17 -14.76 -3.29
CA TRP A 142 9.90 -15.19 -3.86
C TRP A 142 8.70 -14.49 -3.20
N ILE A 143 8.77 -14.24 -1.89
CA ILE A 143 7.75 -13.46 -1.17
C ILE A 143 7.72 -12.01 -1.69
N GLY A 144 8.87 -11.36 -1.78
CA GLY A 144 8.99 -10.00 -2.33
C GLY A 144 8.47 -9.91 -3.76
N LEU A 145 8.87 -10.85 -4.62
CA LEU A 145 8.39 -10.91 -6.00
C LEU A 145 6.86 -11.12 -6.08
N SER A 146 6.31 -11.94 -5.18
CA SER A 146 4.86 -12.18 -5.10
C SER A 146 4.11 -10.94 -4.66
N ILE A 147 4.61 -10.21 -3.65
CA ILE A 147 4.00 -8.97 -3.16
C ILE A 147 3.98 -7.91 -4.27
N VAL A 148 5.13 -7.64 -4.89
CA VAL A 148 5.25 -6.71 -6.03
C VAL A 148 4.29 -7.13 -7.15
N SER A 149 4.26 -8.42 -7.50
CA SER A 149 3.40 -8.93 -8.56
C SER A 149 1.91 -8.73 -8.25
N VAL A 150 1.47 -9.02 -7.03
CA VAL A 150 0.08 -8.82 -6.60
C VAL A 150 -0.26 -7.33 -6.56
N GLN A 151 0.64 -6.48 -6.09
CA GLN A 151 0.47 -5.03 -5.98
C GLN A 151 0.42 -4.35 -7.36
N VAL A 152 1.26 -4.79 -8.30
CA VAL A 152 1.23 -4.38 -9.72
C VAL A 152 -0.03 -4.90 -10.42
N SER A 153 -0.40 -6.17 -10.17
CA SER A 153 -1.59 -6.76 -10.79
C SER A 153 -2.87 -6.06 -10.34
N LEU A 154 -3.01 -5.74 -9.04
CA LEU A 154 -4.18 -5.00 -8.53
C LEU A 154 -4.22 -3.54 -9.02
N SER A 155 -3.09 -2.84 -9.01
CA SER A 155 -3.00 -1.42 -9.40
C SER A 155 -3.20 -1.19 -10.90
N LEU A 156 -2.67 -2.09 -11.74
CA LEU A 156 -2.89 -2.06 -13.20
C LEU A 156 -4.35 -2.39 -13.53
N SER A 157 -4.94 -3.38 -12.85
CA SER A 157 -6.37 -3.72 -12.96
C SER A 157 -7.28 -2.56 -12.56
N LEU A 158 -7.00 -1.90 -11.43
CA LEU A 158 -7.78 -0.75 -10.97
C LEU A 158 -7.62 0.44 -11.91
N SER A 159 -6.41 0.72 -12.42
CA SER A 159 -6.17 1.79 -13.39
C SER A 159 -6.95 1.58 -14.69
N LEU A 160 -7.00 0.34 -15.20
CA LEU A 160 -7.80 -0.01 -16.38
C LEU A 160 -9.31 0.08 -16.11
N ILE A 161 -9.80 -0.32 -14.93
CA ILE A 161 -11.20 -0.19 -14.54
C ILE A 161 -11.60 1.29 -14.33
N LEU A 162 -10.68 2.13 -13.85
CA LEU A 162 -10.86 3.58 -13.70
C LEU A 162 -10.91 4.28 -15.05
N ILE A 163 -9.97 3.97 -15.96
CA ILE A 163 -9.99 4.46 -17.33
C ILE A 163 -11.28 4.03 -18.03
N PHE A 164 -11.64 2.74 -17.93
CA PHE A 164 -12.87 2.21 -18.53
C PHE A 164 -14.14 2.84 -17.92
N SER A 165 -14.22 3.03 -16.59
CA SER A 165 -15.36 3.69 -15.95
C SER A 165 -15.45 5.17 -16.24
N LEU A 166 -14.33 5.90 -16.32
CA LEU A 166 -14.32 7.31 -16.72
C LEU A 166 -14.70 7.46 -18.19
N TYR A 167 -14.27 6.54 -19.05
CA TYR A 167 -14.66 6.50 -20.47
C TYR A 167 -16.14 6.16 -20.63
N VAL A 168 -16.65 5.13 -19.94
CA VAL A 168 -18.05 4.71 -19.96
C VAL A 168 -18.95 5.77 -19.30
N HIS A 169 -18.55 6.40 -18.19
CA HIS A 169 -19.31 7.48 -17.56
C HIS A 169 -19.32 8.75 -18.41
N SER A 170 -18.20 9.14 -19.01
CA SER A 170 -18.16 10.27 -19.97
C SER A 170 -18.96 9.97 -21.23
N PHE A 171 -18.95 8.73 -21.70
CA PHE A 171 -19.73 8.27 -22.84
C PHE A 171 -21.23 8.22 -22.54
N LEU A 172 -21.66 7.64 -21.40
CA LEU A 172 -23.08 7.61 -20.98
C LEU A 172 -23.62 9.00 -20.60
N CYS A 173 -22.84 9.83 -19.88
CA CYS A 173 -23.23 11.18 -19.51
C CYS A 173 -23.26 12.13 -20.73
N GLY A 174 -22.32 11.96 -21.67
CA GLY A 174 -22.29 12.64 -22.95
C GLY A 174 -23.47 12.25 -23.86
N HIS A 175 -23.79 10.95 -23.96
CA HIS A 175 -24.97 10.48 -24.70
C HIS A 175 -26.30 10.96 -24.06
N CYS A 176 -26.42 10.92 -22.72
CA CYS A 176 -27.62 11.42 -22.04
C CYS A 176 -27.80 12.93 -22.23
N SER A 177 -26.72 13.72 -22.13
CA SER A 177 -26.78 15.17 -22.31
C SER A 177 -27.06 15.57 -23.76
N LEU A 178 -26.47 14.88 -24.75
CA LEU A 178 -26.74 15.12 -26.17
C LEU A 178 -28.18 14.74 -26.55
N VAL A 179 -28.70 13.63 -26.02
CA VAL A 179 -30.11 13.23 -26.24
C VAL A 179 -31.05 14.24 -25.60
N TYR A 180 -30.75 14.75 -24.40
CA TYR A 180 -31.58 15.76 -23.73
C TYR A 180 -31.57 17.11 -24.48
N ILE A 181 -30.40 17.56 -24.95
CA ILE A 181 -30.24 18.77 -25.76
C ILE A 181 -30.95 18.62 -27.11
N TYR A 182 -30.81 17.46 -27.78
CA TYR A 182 -31.48 17.17 -29.05
C TYR A 182 -33.01 17.16 -28.90
N ILE A 183 -33.54 16.51 -27.86
CA ILE A 183 -34.98 16.51 -27.56
C ILE A 183 -35.48 17.92 -27.24
N TYR A 184 -34.73 18.71 -26.48
CA TYR A 184 -35.10 20.09 -26.16
C TYR A 184 -35.13 20.98 -27.40
N ILE A 185 -34.10 20.92 -28.27
CA ILE A 185 -34.02 21.68 -29.52
C ILE A 185 -35.13 21.24 -30.51
N SER A 186 -35.39 19.94 -30.63
CA SER A 186 -36.45 19.41 -31.51
C SER A 186 -37.84 19.89 -31.09
N ASN A 187 -38.16 19.87 -29.79
CA ASN A 187 -39.43 20.38 -29.27
C ASN A 187 -39.56 21.90 -29.41
N PHE A 188 -38.46 22.66 -29.24
CA PHE A 188 -38.45 24.09 -29.46
C PHE A 188 -38.70 24.45 -30.92
N LEU A 189 -38.06 23.75 -31.87
CA LEU A 189 -38.28 23.94 -33.31
C LEU A 189 -39.69 23.54 -33.77
N ALA A 190 -40.30 22.53 -33.15
CA ALA A 190 -41.68 22.13 -33.45
C ALA A 190 -42.75 23.10 -32.92
N SER A 191 -42.36 24.06 -32.06
CA SER A 191 -43.26 25.06 -31.47
C SER A 191 -43.19 26.43 -32.15
N ILE A 192 -42.29 26.59 -33.13
CA ILE A 192 -42.16 27.79 -34.00
C ILE A 192 -42.92 27.52 -35.30
#